data_AF-T1A498-F1
#
_entry.id   AF-T1A498-F1
#
_cell.length_a   1.000
_cell.length_b   1.000
_cell.length_c   1.000
_cell.angle_alpha   90.00
_cell.angle_beta   90.00
_cell.angle_gamma   90.00
#
_symmetry.space_group_name_H-M   'P 1'
#
loop_
_entity.id
_entity.type
_entity.pdbx_description
1 polymer ?
#
loop_
_entity_poly.entity_id
_entity_poly.type
_entity_poly.pdbx_seq_one_letter_code
_entity_poly.pdbx_strand_id
1 'polypeptide(L)'
;PRGAAQIRLQLPGILEDANNELPDMLRELLAGCLADLERLDARIATLDQCLERAAAASPECQRMLAVEGIGTLTATAALGP
;
A
#
# COMPACT_ATOMS: atom_id res chain seq x y z
N PRO A 1 2.71 -0.78 -16.48
CA PRO A 1 2.37 -0.05 -15.23
C PRO A 1 3.53 0.87 -14.80
N ARG A 2 3.34 2.19 -14.82
CA ARG A 2 4.27 3.17 -14.22
C ARG A 2 3.79 3.51 -12.81
N GLY A 3 4.66 3.51 -11.79
CA GLY A 3 4.28 3.90 -10.42
C GLY A 3 5.11 3.24 -9.31
N ALA A 4 4.68 3.40 -8.06
CA ALA A 4 5.40 2.97 -6.86
C ALA A 4 5.75 1.46 -6.85
N ALA A 5 4.89 0.61 -7.41
CA ALA A 5 5.15 -0.82 -7.53
C ALA A 5 6.40 -1.14 -8.38
N GLN A 6 6.64 -0.38 -9.45
CA GLN A 6 7.81 -0.58 -10.30
C GLN A 6 9.09 -0.07 -9.61
N ILE A 7 8.97 0.99 -8.82
CA ILE A 7 10.08 1.50 -8.00
C ILE A 7 10.50 0.43 -6.97
N ARG A 8 9.55 -0.19 -6.26
CA ARG A 8 9.85 -1.26 -5.28
C ARG A 8 10.56 -2.47 -5.90
N LEU A 9 10.21 -2.82 -7.14
CA LEU A 9 10.82 -3.94 -7.84
C LEU A 9 12.24 -3.65 -8.33
N GLN A 10 12.51 -2.43 -8.77
CA GLN A 10 13.78 -2.12 -9.46
C GLN A 10 14.78 -1.38 -8.59
N LEU A 11 14.32 -0.58 -7.63
CA LEU A 11 15.19 0.26 -6.81
C LEU A 11 16.19 -0.56 -5.97
N PRO A 12 15.85 -1.71 -5.35
CA PRO A 12 16.84 -2.55 -4.66
C PRO A 12 18.01 -2.95 -5.57
N GLY A 13 17.72 -3.42 -6.79
CA GLY A 13 18.75 -3.81 -7.76
C GLY A 13 19.61 -2.63 -8.23
N ILE A 14 19.02 -1.44 -8.35
CA ILE A 14 19.77 -0.20 -8.66
C ILE A 14 20.67 0.19 -7.48
N LEU A 15 20.23 0.01 -6.23
CA LEU A 15 21.04 0.34 -5.06
C LEU A 15 22.20 -0.64 -4.84
N GLU A 16 22.05 -1.90 -5.22
CA GLU A 16 23.08 -2.94 -5.14
C GLU A 16 24.12 -2.88 -6.27
N ASP A 17 23.79 -2.22 -7.38
CA ASP A 17 24.71 -2.05 -8.51
C ASP A 17 25.82 -1.05 -8.16
N ALA A 18 26.97 -1.58 -7.73
CA ALA A 18 28.17 -0.83 -7.41
C ALA A 18 28.85 -0.18 -8.64
N ASN A 19 28.46 -0.58 -9.86
CA ASN A 19 29.02 -0.03 -11.09
C ASN A 19 28.25 1.19 -11.59
N ASN A 20 27.10 1.51 -11.02
CA ASN A 20 26.41 2.74 -11.37
C ASN A 20 27.02 3.94 -10.63
N GLU A 21 26.92 5.12 -11.26
CA GLU A 21 27.53 6.36 -10.77
C GLU A 21 26.70 7.02 -9.65
N LEU A 22 25.83 6.28 -8.94
CA LEU A 22 25.07 6.85 -7.82
C LEU A 22 26.01 7.16 -6.65
N PRO A 23 26.03 8.41 -6.17
CA PRO A 23 26.74 8.76 -4.94
C PRO A 23 26.20 8.00 -3.73
N ASP A 24 27.08 7.59 -2.81
CA ASP A 24 26.71 6.80 -1.63
C ASP A 24 25.61 7.50 -0.78
N MET A 25 25.74 8.81 -0.57
CA MET A 25 24.73 9.60 0.14
C MET A 25 23.34 9.52 -0.53
N LEU A 26 23.29 9.45 -1.86
CA LEU A 26 22.02 9.31 -2.57
C LEU A 26 21.46 7.89 -2.44
N ARG A 27 22.33 6.86 -2.42
CA ARG A 27 21.91 5.48 -2.17
C ARG A 27 21.26 5.33 -0.80
N GLU A 28 21.86 5.91 0.23
CA GLU A 28 21.31 5.91 1.59
C GLU A 28 19.94 6.59 1.66
N LEU A 29 19.79 7.76 1.04
CA LEU A 29 18.50 8.47 0.99
C LEU A 29 17.42 7.65 0.29
N LEU A 30 17.75 7.06 -0.87
CA LEU A 30 16.81 6.23 -1.64
C LEU A 30 16.43 4.95 -0.89
N ALA A 31 17.38 4.31 -0.20
CA ALA A 31 17.10 3.17 0.66
C ALA A 31 16.13 3.53 1.79
N GLY A 32 16.32 4.70 2.43
CA GLY A 32 15.40 5.22 3.43
C GLY A 32 13.99 5.45 2.88
N CYS A 33 13.88 6.08 1.71
CA CYS A 33 12.58 6.26 1.05
C CYS A 33 11.89 4.94 0.71
N LEU A 34 12.64 3.92 0.30
CA LEU A 34 12.09 2.60 0.02
C LEU A 34 11.52 1.95 1.29
N ALA A 35 12.27 1.98 2.39
CA ALA A 35 11.81 1.48 3.67
C ALA A 35 10.54 2.20 4.16
N ASP A 36 10.45 3.51 3.95
CA ASP A 36 9.24 4.28 4.25
C ASP A 36 8.05 3.85 3.41
N LEU A 37 8.24 3.60 2.11
CA LEU A 37 7.18 3.10 1.23
C LEU A 37 6.67 1.73 1.66
N GLU A 38 7.56 0.81 2.02
CA GLU A 38 7.19 -0.52 2.52
C GLU A 38 6.42 -0.44 3.84
N ARG A 39 6.84 0.43 4.75
CA ARG A 39 6.14 0.68 6.01
C ARG A 39 4.73 1.22 5.78
N LEU A 40 4.56 2.13 4.82
CA LEU A 40 3.25 2.67 4.46
C LEU A 40 2.34 1.60 3.86
N ASP A 41 2.87 0.74 2.98
CA ASP A 41 2.10 -0.38 2.43
C ASP A 41 1.61 -1.33 3.52
N ALA A 42 2.49 -1.72 4.45
CA ALA A 42 2.13 -2.59 5.56
C ALA A 42 1.01 -1.98 6.43
N ARG A 43 1.07 -0.66 6.64
CA ARG A 43 0.05 0.08 7.37
C ARG A 43 -1.28 0.12 6.62
N ILE A 44 -1.26 0.35 5.30
CA ILE A 44 -2.46 0.29 4.45
C ILE A 44 -3.08 -1.11 4.51
N ALA A 45 -2.29 -2.17 4.32
CA ALA A 45 -2.78 -3.54 4.39
C ALA A 45 -3.39 -3.90 5.75
N THR A 46 -2.81 -3.37 6.85
CA THR A 46 -3.38 -3.53 8.19
C THR A 46 -4.74 -2.84 8.31
N LEU A 47 -4.87 -1.62 7.77
CA LEU A 47 -6.13 -0.88 7.77
C LEU A 47 -7.19 -1.57 6.91
N ASP A 48 -6.81 -2.08 5.73
CA ASP A 48 -7.70 -2.85 4.87
C ASP A 48 -8.27 -4.07 5.60
N GLN A 49 -7.42 -4.84 6.30
CA GLN A 49 -7.88 -5.96 7.14
C GLN A 49 -8.82 -5.52 8.27
N CYS A 50 -8.55 -4.38 8.90
CA CYS A 50 -9.45 -3.83 9.91
C CYS A 50 -10.82 -3.46 9.32
N LEU A 51 -10.84 -2.85 8.13
CA LEU A 51 -12.06 -2.50 7.42
C LEU A 51 -12.83 -3.75 6.97
N GLU A 52 -12.15 -4.77 6.46
CA GLU A 52 -12.77 -6.05 6.12
C GLU A 52 -13.41 -6.72 7.33
N ARG A 53 -12.73 -6.74 8.49
CA ARG A 53 -13.30 -7.27 9.74
C ARG A 53 -14.50 -6.47 10.22
N ALA A 54 -14.43 -5.13 10.14
CA ALA A 54 -15.55 -4.26 10.50
C ALA A 54 -16.75 -4.47 9.56
N ALA A 55 -16.50 -4.61 8.25
CA ALA A 55 -17.52 -4.88 7.26
C ALA A 55 -18.15 -6.27 7.44
N ALA A 56 -17.35 -7.29 7.78
CA ALA A 56 -17.85 -8.63 8.09
C ALA A 56 -18.71 -8.66 9.36
N ALA A 57 -18.50 -7.75 10.30
CA ALA A 57 -19.30 -7.64 11.52
C ALA A 57 -20.65 -6.91 11.32
N SER A 58 -20.88 -6.26 10.17
CA SER A 58 -22.14 -5.56 9.86
C SER A 58 -22.91 -6.25 8.71
N PRO A 59 -24.14 -6.74 8.94
CA PRO A 59 -24.97 -7.36 7.90
C PRO A 59 -25.42 -6.38 6.79
N GLU A 60 -25.34 -5.07 7.04
CA GLU A 60 -25.53 -4.01 6.04
C GLU A 60 -24.30 -3.87 5.11
N CYS A 61 -23.09 -3.88 5.67
CA CYS A 61 -21.84 -3.87 4.91
C CYS A 61 -21.70 -5.10 4.00
N GLN A 62 -22.05 -6.29 4.51
CA GLN A 62 -22.00 -7.53 3.71
C GLN A 62 -22.92 -7.46 2.48
N ARG A 63 -24.09 -6.81 2.59
CA ARG A 63 -25.02 -6.61 1.47
C ARG A 63 -24.49 -5.61 0.44
N MET A 64 -23.74 -4.60 0.86
CA MET A 64 -23.12 -3.63 -0.06
C MET A 64 -21.88 -4.19 -0.76
N LEU A 65 -21.08 -5.01 -0.08
CA LEU A 65 -19.92 -5.71 -0.66
C LEU A 65 -20.32 -6.74 -1.75
N ALA A 66 -21.54 -7.25 -1.70
CA ALA A 66 -22.10 -8.15 -2.72
C ALA A 66 -22.48 -7.43 -4.03
N VAL A 67 -22.49 -6.10 -4.04
CA VAL A 67 -22.70 -5.30 -5.26
C VAL A 67 -21.33 -5.03 -5.88
N GLU A 68 -21.01 -5.74 -6.97
CA GLU A 68 -19.78 -5.55 -7.75
C GLU A 68 -19.57 -4.06 -8.06
N GLY A 69 -18.48 -3.47 -7.51
CA GLY A 69 -18.09 -2.09 -7.77
C GLY A 69 -17.96 -1.18 -6.54
N ILE A 70 -18.41 -1.63 -5.36
CA ILE A 70 -18.24 -0.87 -4.10
C ILE A 70 -17.17 -1.57 -3.25
N GLY A 71 -15.92 -1.09 -3.35
CA GLY A 71 -14.84 -1.56 -2.50
C GLY A 71 -15.11 -1.25 -1.02
N THR A 72 -14.51 -2.04 -0.12
CA THR A 72 -14.69 -1.97 1.35
C THR A 72 -14.60 -0.56 1.91
N LEU A 73 -13.69 0.26 1.37
CA LEU A 73 -13.52 1.68 1.71
C LEU A 73 -14.79 2.52 1.52
N THR A 74 -15.52 2.31 0.42
CA THR A 74 -16.73 3.06 0.09
C THR A 74 -17.93 2.59 0.91
N ALA A 75 -17.99 1.28 1.21
CA ALA A 75 -19.03 0.71 2.06
C ALA A 75 -18.93 1.25 3.50
N THR A 76 -17.73 1.33 4.07
CA THR A 76 -17.52 1.88 5.42
C THR A 76 -17.72 3.39 5.50
N ALA A 77 -17.44 4.13 4.41
CA ALA A 77 -17.67 5.58 4.36
C ALA A 77 -19.15 5.96 4.28
N ALA A 78 -20.01 5.07 3.76
CA ALA A 78 -21.45 5.28 3.70
C ALA A 78 -22.16 5.06 5.06
N LEU A 79 -21.47 4.49 6.05
CA LEU A 79 -22.05 3.99 7.30
C LEU A 79 -21.63 4.76 8.56
N GLY A 80 -21.19 6.02 8.45
CA GLY A 80 -20.97 6.81 9.66
C GLY A 80 -21.12 8.31 9.49
N PRO A 81 -21.35 9.03 10.60
CA PRO A 81 -22.33 8.80 11.68
C PRO A 81 -23.76 9.23 11.30
#